data_AF-A0A929I4Z6-F1
#
_entry.id   AF-A0A929I4Z6-F1
#
_cell.length_a   1.000
_cell.length_b   1.000
_cell.length_c   1.000
_cell.angle_alpha   90.00
_cell.angle_beta   90.00
_cell.angle_gamma   90.00
#
_symmetry.space_group_name_H-M   'P 1'
#
loop_
_entity.id
_entity.type
_entity.pdbx_description
1 polymer ?
#
loop_
_entity_poly.entity_id
_entity_poly.type
_entity_poly.pdbx_seq_one_letter_code
_entity_poly.pdbx_strand_id
1 'polypeptide(L)'
;FVTRATAQEMLKLNKGISEVSILLADYEEADKVADALREALPSASYEVQTWRELLPLVTAMLKMYDWFIFLWFFIVFIAMGFGIVNTTLMAVFERMREFGLLRALGMKPWWIVKGVLIESFFLLVLGIVIGNSLGFVSVFALSDTGINLSALAEGMEFAGMSRVIYPVICINDVVMANLVVLILGLMVSAYPAIKAARFAVVEAMAHT
;
A
#
# COMPACT_ATOMS: atom_id res chain seq x y z
N PHE A 1 8.22 39.00 -0.69
CA PHE A 1 6.82 39.13 -1.15
C PHE A 1 6.44 40.60 -1.14
N VAL A 2 5.80 41.11 -2.21
CA VAL A 2 5.33 42.50 -2.35
C VAL A 2 3.80 42.52 -2.50
N THR A 3 3.17 43.68 -2.27
CA THR A 3 1.70 43.80 -2.45
C THR A 3 1.32 43.70 -3.93
N ARG A 4 0.09 43.26 -4.22
CA ARG A 4 -0.44 43.17 -5.59
C ARG A 4 -0.32 44.49 -6.36
N ALA A 5 -0.67 45.61 -5.72
CA ALA A 5 -0.61 46.93 -6.35
C ALA A 5 0.83 47.29 -6.75
N THR A 6 1.79 47.05 -5.85
CA THR A 6 3.22 47.27 -6.12
C THR A 6 3.72 46.36 -7.25
N ALA A 7 3.34 45.08 -7.25
CA ALA A 7 3.75 44.15 -8.31
C ALA A 7 3.19 44.54 -9.69
N GLN A 8 1.93 44.98 -9.75
CA GLN A 8 1.28 45.43 -10.98
C GLN A 8 1.94 46.69 -11.56
N GLU A 9 2.36 47.62 -10.70
CA GLU A 9 3.09 48.82 -11.09
C GLU A 9 4.52 48.47 -11.58
N MET A 10 5.25 47.66 -10.83
CA MET A 10 6.61 47.22 -11.20
C MET A 10 6.65 46.46 -12.53
N LEU A 11 5.65 45.60 -12.78
CA LEU A 11 5.55 44.80 -14.00
C LEU A 11 4.83 45.53 -15.14
N LYS A 12 4.40 46.79 -14.94
CA LYS A 12 3.64 47.59 -15.91
C LYS A 12 2.38 46.90 -16.44
N LEU A 13 1.74 46.09 -15.59
CA LEU A 13 0.55 45.29 -15.94
C LEU A 13 -0.76 46.07 -15.80
N ASN A 14 -0.74 47.32 -15.32
CA ASN A 14 -1.93 48.12 -14.98
C ASN A 14 -2.84 47.36 -14.01
N LYS A 15 -3.99 46.85 -14.47
CA LYS A 15 -4.93 46.01 -13.70
C LYS A 15 -4.82 44.51 -14.03
N GLY A 16 -3.97 44.13 -14.98
CA GLY A 16 -3.77 42.76 -15.41
C GLY A 16 -3.18 41.87 -14.32
N ILE A 17 -3.45 40.57 -14.44
CA ILE A 17 -2.93 39.52 -13.57
C ILE A 17 -2.32 38.48 -14.51
N SER A 18 -1.07 38.09 -14.26
CA SER A 18 -0.37 37.09 -15.07
C SER A 18 -0.81 35.66 -14.74
N GLU A 19 -0.98 35.36 -13.46
CA GLU A 19 -1.31 34.02 -12.97
C GLU A 19 -2.18 34.10 -11.72
N VAL A 20 -3.08 33.13 -11.56
CA VAL A 20 -3.84 32.89 -10.34
C VAL A 20 -3.57 31.46 -9.89
N SER A 21 -2.82 31.30 -8.82
CA SER A 21 -2.55 29.98 -8.24
C SER A 21 -3.65 29.64 -7.24
N ILE A 22 -4.28 28.47 -7.41
CA ILE A 22 -5.34 27.97 -6.53
C ILE A 22 -4.76 26.83 -5.70
N LEU A 23 -4.79 26.98 -4.37
CA LEU A 23 -4.39 25.92 -3.44
C LEU A 23 -5.61 25.11 -3.04
N LEU A 24 -5.57 23.80 -3.28
CA LEU A 24 -6.61 22.86 -2.89
C LEU A 24 -6.28 22.25 -1.52
N ALA A 25 -7.32 21.83 -0.79
CA ALA A 25 -7.15 21.11 0.47
C ALA A 25 -6.62 19.69 0.24
N ASP A 26 -7.02 19.05 -0.87
CA ASP A 26 -6.56 17.74 -1.29
C ASP A 26 -5.89 17.86 -2.67
N TYR A 27 -4.66 17.34 -2.77
CA TYR A 27 -3.89 17.35 -4.01
C TYR A 27 -4.37 16.31 -5.03
N GLU A 28 -5.15 15.32 -4.59
CA GLU A 28 -5.73 14.29 -5.47
C GLU A 28 -6.85 14.88 -6.34
N GLU A 29 -7.54 15.93 -5.86
CA GLU A 29 -8.61 16.58 -6.61
C GLU A 29 -8.12 17.53 -7.72
N ALA A 30 -6.81 17.78 -7.81
CA ALA A 30 -6.25 18.80 -8.69
C ALA A 30 -6.64 18.60 -10.17
N ASP A 31 -6.66 17.36 -10.67
CA ASP A 31 -7.00 17.09 -12.08
C ASP A 31 -8.49 17.32 -12.32
N LYS A 32 -9.35 16.86 -11.39
CA LYS A 32 -10.81 17.06 -11.46
C LYS A 32 -11.21 18.53 -11.41
N VAL A 33 -10.58 19.32 -10.54
CA VAL A 33 -10.83 20.77 -10.45
C VAL A 33 -10.31 21.48 -11.69
N ALA A 34 -9.14 21.09 -12.20
CA ALA A 34 -8.60 21.67 -13.43
C ALA A 34 -9.52 21.41 -14.63
N ASP A 35 -10.04 20.19 -14.77
CA ASP A 35 -10.97 19.85 -15.85
C ASP A 35 -12.27 20.65 -15.75
N ALA A 36 -12.84 20.79 -14.55
CA ALA A 36 -14.02 21.64 -14.33
C ALA A 36 -13.76 23.12 -14.67
N LEU A 37 -12.56 23.63 -14.36
CA LEU A 37 -12.16 25.00 -14.71
C LEU A 37 -11.93 25.18 -16.22
N ARG A 38 -11.36 24.17 -16.90
CA ARG A 38 -11.20 24.18 -18.36
C ARG A 38 -12.53 24.18 -19.08
N GLU A 39 -13.55 23.52 -18.55
CA GLU A 39 -14.90 23.54 -19.09
C GLU A 39 -15.61 24.88 -18.84
N ALA A 40 -15.39 25.48 -17.66
CA ALA A 40 -16.05 26.72 -17.27
C ALA A 40 -15.42 27.99 -17.88
N LEU A 41 -14.14 27.95 -18.24
CA LEU A 41 -13.38 29.11 -18.73
C LEU A 41 -13.14 29.04 -20.24
N PRO A 42 -13.19 30.18 -20.96
CA PRO A 42 -12.84 30.23 -22.37
C PRO A 42 -11.36 29.86 -22.58
N SER A 43 -11.11 28.72 -23.24
CA SER A 43 -9.76 28.22 -23.54
C SER A 43 -8.91 29.17 -24.41
N ALA A 44 -9.55 30.09 -25.15
CA ALA A 44 -8.86 31.11 -25.93
C ALA A 44 -8.26 32.25 -25.07
N SER A 45 -8.67 32.36 -23.80
CA SER A 45 -8.25 33.46 -22.92
C SER A 45 -7.57 32.99 -21.64
N TYR A 46 -7.80 31.74 -21.23
CA TYR A 46 -7.25 31.19 -20.00
C TYR A 46 -6.62 29.83 -20.25
N GLU A 47 -5.42 29.66 -19.71
CA GLU A 47 -4.71 28.39 -19.67
C GLU A 47 -4.74 27.87 -18.24
N VAL A 48 -5.29 26.66 -18.06
CA VAL A 48 -5.41 26.01 -16.75
C VAL A 48 -4.45 24.83 -16.73
N GLN A 49 -3.37 24.96 -15.95
CA GLN A 49 -2.38 23.90 -15.75
C GLN A 49 -2.35 23.44 -14.30
N THR A 50 -2.19 22.13 -14.11
CA THR A 50 -1.96 21.56 -12.76
C THR A 50 -0.48 21.57 -12.41
N TRP A 51 -0.16 21.41 -11.12
CA TRP A 51 1.24 21.24 -10.70
C TRP A 51 1.93 20.04 -11.38
N ARG A 52 1.15 19.00 -11.73
CA ARG A 52 1.65 17.80 -12.42
C ARG A 52 2.09 18.10 -13.85
N GLU A 53 1.39 19.01 -14.51
CA GLU A 53 1.67 19.48 -15.88
C GLU A 53 2.80 20.51 -15.90
N LEU A 54 2.85 21.39 -14.91
CA LEU A 54 3.92 22.38 -14.73
C LEU A 54 5.27 21.72 -14.41
N LEU A 55 5.26 20.59 -13.68
CA LEU A 55 6.45 19.88 -13.24
C LEU A 55 6.47 18.42 -13.72
N PRO A 56 6.54 18.17 -15.05
CA PRO A 56 6.41 16.83 -15.62
C PRO A 56 7.53 15.88 -15.18
N LEU A 57 8.73 16.42 -14.91
CA LEU A 57 9.87 15.64 -14.40
C LEU A 57 9.59 15.09 -13.00
N VAL A 58 9.01 15.90 -12.10
CA VAL A 58 8.65 15.49 -10.73
C VAL A 58 7.55 14.42 -10.80
N THR A 59 6.52 14.64 -11.63
CA THR A 59 5.44 13.66 -11.83
C THR A 59 5.97 12.33 -12.36
N ALA A 60 6.92 12.35 -13.30
CA ALA A 60 7.54 11.13 -13.83
C ALA A 60 8.33 10.38 -12.75
N MET A 61 9.08 11.10 -11.90
CA MET A 61 9.80 10.50 -10.77
C MET A 61 8.85 9.88 -9.75
N LEU A 62 7.77 10.57 -9.36
CA LEU A 62 6.77 10.02 -8.44
C LEU A 62 6.14 8.73 -8.99
N LYS A 63 5.74 8.71 -10.27
CA LYS A 63 5.24 7.50 -10.92
C LYS A 63 6.26 6.36 -10.92
N MET A 64 7.54 6.66 -11.11
CA MET A 64 8.61 5.66 -11.03
C MET A 64 8.74 5.10 -9.61
N TYR A 65 8.65 5.95 -8.58
CA TYR A 65 8.64 5.52 -7.18
C TYR A 65 7.42 4.66 -6.85
N ASP A 66 6.23 5.00 -7.34
CA ASP A 66 5.02 4.18 -7.15
C ASP A 66 5.22 2.77 -7.74
N TRP A 67 5.80 2.68 -8.94
CA TRP A 67 6.14 1.40 -9.56
C TRP A 67 7.20 0.61 -8.78
N PHE A 68 8.21 1.29 -8.26
CA PHE A 68 9.23 0.68 -7.42
C PHE A 68 8.63 0.11 -6.13
N ILE A 69 7.78 0.88 -5.44
CA ILE A 69 7.08 0.47 -4.23
C ILE A 69 6.15 -0.71 -4.52
N PHE A 70 5.43 -0.68 -5.64
CA PHE A 70 4.59 -1.80 -6.07
C PHE A 70 5.39 -3.09 -6.25
N LEU A 71 6.53 -3.03 -6.95
CA LEU A 71 7.42 -4.17 -7.14
C LEU A 71 7.99 -4.68 -5.80
N TRP A 72 8.36 -3.76 -4.92
CA TRP A 72 8.85 -4.10 -3.58
C TRP A 72 7.79 -4.87 -2.79
N PHE A 73 6.55 -4.38 -2.75
CA PHE A 73 5.45 -5.09 -2.10
C PHE A 73 5.23 -6.46 -2.72
N PHE A 74 5.24 -6.57 -4.05
CA PHE A 74 5.08 -7.85 -4.74
C PHE A 74 6.11 -8.90 -4.27
N ILE A 75 7.38 -8.52 -4.18
CA ILE A 75 8.45 -9.41 -3.72
C ILE A 75 8.25 -9.79 -2.24
N VAL A 76 7.92 -8.82 -1.38
CA VAL A 76 7.69 -9.06 0.04
C VAL A 76 6.50 -10.00 0.26
N PHE A 77 5.41 -9.84 -0.50
CA PHE A 77 4.24 -10.72 -0.42
C PHE A 77 4.57 -12.15 -0.88
N ILE A 78 5.40 -12.33 -1.90
CA ILE A 78 5.87 -13.66 -2.30
C ILE A 78 6.68 -14.29 -1.16
N ALA A 79 7.64 -13.56 -0.59
CA ALA A 79 8.47 -14.05 0.50
C ALA A 79 7.62 -14.42 1.73
N MET A 80 6.67 -13.55 2.11
CA MET A 80 5.67 -13.81 3.14
C MET A 80 4.89 -15.10 2.84
N GLY A 81 4.41 -15.25 1.60
CA GLY A 81 3.65 -16.40 1.17
C GLY A 81 4.41 -17.71 1.34
N PHE A 82 5.68 -17.75 0.94
CA PHE A 82 6.55 -18.91 1.18
C PHE A 82 6.70 -19.24 2.67
N GLY A 83 6.85 -18.22 3.51
CA GLY A 83 6.88 -18.39 4.97
C GLY A 83 5.61 -19.04 5.50
N ILE A 84 4.43 -18.52 5.12
CA ILE A 84 3.13 -19.07 5.52
C ILE A 84 3.00 -20.52 5.06
N VAL A 85 3.31 -20.82 3.79
CA VAL A 85 3.21 -22.18 3.25
C VAL A 85 4.11 -23.14 4.03
N ASN A 86 5.36 -22.75 4.30
CA ASN A 86 6.30 -23.62 4.99
C ASN A 86 5.83 -23.95 6.42
N THR A 87 5.40 -22.93 7.17
CA THR A 87 4.94 -23.10 8.55
C THR A 87 3.66 -23.93 8.62
N THR A 88 2.67 -23.62 7.76
CA THR A 88 1.38 -24.33 7.76
C THR A 88 1.51 -25.77 7.25
N LEU A 89 2.37 -26.03 6.26
CA LEU A 89 2.68 -27.40 5.84
C LEU A 89 3.29 -28.20 6.98
N MET A 90 4.29 -27.65 7.68
CA MET A 90 4.93 -28.34 8.80
C MET A 90 3.93 -28.69 9.90
N ALA A 91 3.12 -27.71 10.34
CA ALA A 91 2.09 -27.92 11.35
C ALA A 91 1.06 -28.99 10.95
N VAL A 92 0.70 -29.03 9.66
CA VAL A 92 -0.18 -30.07 9.11
C VAL A 92 0.50 -31.44 9.12
N PHE A 93 1.77 -31.53 8.74
CA PHE A 93 2.51 -32.79 8.69
C PHE A 93 2.61 -33.43 10.08
N GLU A 94 2.86 -32.64 11.12
CA GLU A 94 2.91 -33.14 12.51
C GLU A 94 1.58 -33.75 12.96
N ARG A 95 0.45 -33.24 12.47
CA ARG A 95 -0.91 -33.65 12.86
C ARG A 95 -1.58 -34.60 11.86
N MET A 96 -0.82 -35.10 10.87
CA MET A 96 -1.39 -35.90 9.77
C MET A 96 -2.09 -37.18 10.25
N ARG A 97 -1.51 -37.87 11.24
CA ARG A 97 -2.09 -39.08 11.84
C ARG A 97 -3.43 -38.81 12.52
N GLU A 98 -3.55 -37.67 13.20
CA GLU A 98 -4.81 -37.24 13.85
C GLU A 98 -5.90 -37.00 12.81
N PHE A 99 -5.57 -36.29 11.73
CA PHE A 99 -6.51 -36.05 10.62
C PHE A 99 -6.92 -37.36 9.93
N GLY A 100 -6.01 -38.32 9.76
CA GLY A 100 -6.31 -39.65 9.24
C GLY A 100 -7.33 -40.41 10.11
N LEU A 101 -7.16 -40.40 11.43
CA LEU A 101 -8.10 -41.01 12.37
C LEU A 101 -9.48 -40.35 12.34
N LEU A 102 -9.54 -39.02 12.34
CA LEU A 102 -10.80 -38.27 12.27
C LEU A 102 -11.55 -38.57 10.96
N ARG A 103 -10.82 -38.74 9.85
CA ARG A 103 -11.40 -39.16 8.58
C ARG A 103 -11.94 -40.59 8.60
N ALA A 104 -11.23 -41.52 9.24
CA ALA A 104 -11.70 -42.89 9.42
C ALA A 104 -13.02 -42.95 10.23
N LEU A 105 -13.21 -42.01 11.16
CA LEU A 105 -14.45 -41.82 11.92
C LEU A 105 -15.55 -41.07 11.15
N GLY A 106 -15.34 -40.73 9.87
CA GLY A 106 -16.35 -40.12 9.00
C GLY A 106 -16.27 -38.59 8.90
N MET A 107 -15.22 -37.94 9.40
CA MET A 107 -15.04 -36.50 9.22
C MET A 107 -14.88 -36.13 7.72
N LYS A 108 -15.70 -35.18 7.25
CA LYS A 108 -15.60 -34.69 5.87
C LYS A 108 -14.29 -33.91 5.66
N PRO A 109 -13.61 -34.03 4.49
CA PRO A 109 -12.35 -33.34 4.20
C PRO A 109 -12.40 -31.82 4.39
N TRP A 110 -13.57 -31.22 4.15
CA TRP A 110 -13.79 -29.78 4.33
C TRP A 110 -13.59 -29.29 5.77
N TRP A 111 -13.83 -30.13 6.78
CA TRP A 111 -13.62 -29.75 8.18
C TRP A 111 -12.14 -29.61 8.52
N ILE A 112 -11.27 -30.44 7.92
CA ILE A 112 -9.81 -30.33 8.05
C ILE A 112 -9.33 -29.03 7.40
N VAL A 113 -9.78 -28.76 6.17
CA VAL A 113 -9.44 -27.51 5.46
C VAL A 113 -9.87 -26.30 6.29
N LYS A 114 -11.10 -26.30 6.80
CA LYS A 114 -11.62 -25.21 7.64
C LYS A 114 -10.81 -25.03 8.92
N GLY A 115 -10.40 -26.11 9.57
CA GLY A 115 -9.55 -26.06 10.77
C GLY A 115 -8.21 -25.38 10.49
N VAL A 116 -7.50 -25.82 9.45
CA VAL A 116 -6.20 -25.23 9.06
C VAL A 116 -6.34 -23.76 8.64
N LEU A 117 -7.42 -23.40 7.92
CA LEU A 117 -7.70 -22.01 7.56
C LEU A 117 -8.00 -21.14 8.78
N ILE A 118 -8.69 -21.66 9.80
CA ILE A 118 -8.94 -20.94 11.05
C ILE A 118 -7.63 -20.71 11.82
N GLU A 119 -6.77 -21.72 11.93
CA GLU A 119 -5.44 -21.58 12.54
C GLU A 119 -4.62 -20.51 11.81
N SER A 120 -4.62 -20.57 10.48
CA SER A 120 -3.95 -19.58 9.63
C SER A 120 -4.53 -18.18 9.81
N PHE A 121 -5.86 -18.05 9.93
CA PHE A 121 -6.52 -16.78 10.21
C PHE A 121 -6.03 -16.15 11.53
N PHE A 122 -5.96 -16.94 12.61
CA PHE A 122 -5.46 -16.42 13.89
C PHE A 122 -3.99 -16.00 13.82
N LEU A 123 -3.15 -16.77 13.12
CA LEU A 123 -1.75 -16.39 12.89
C LEU A 123 -1.64 -15.07 12.10
N LEU A 124 -2.47 -14.89 11.06
CA LEU A 124 -2.51 -13.64 10.29
C LEU A 124 -2.98 -12.46 11.13
N VAL A 125 -4.03 -12.63 11.94
CA VAL A 125 -4.53 -11.57 12.82
C VAL A 125 -3.46 -11.16 13.84
N LEU A 126 -2.77 -12.13 14.45
CA LEU A 126 -1.66 -11.83 15.37
C LEU A 126 -0.53 -11.10 14.65
N GLY A 127 -0.16 -11.54 13.45
CA GLY A 127 0.83 -10.88 12.61
C GLY A 127 0.45 -9.44 12.26
N ILE A 128 -0.82 -9.18 11.96
CA ILE A 128 -1.36 -7.84 11.70
C ILE A 128 -1.29 -6.96 12.93
N VAL A 129 -1.68 -7.47 14.10
CA VAL A 129 -1.63 -6.69 15.35
C VAL A 129 -0.19 -6.30 15.68
N ILE A 130 0.74 -7.25 15.60
CA ILE A 130 2.17 -7.01 15.87
C ILE A 130 2.76 -6.07 14.81
N GLY A 131 2.51 -6.34 13.53
CA GLY A 131 3.02 -5.56 12.41
C GLY A 131 2.55 -4.11 12.44
N ASN A 132 1.25 -3.88 12.68
CA ASN A 132 0.72 -2.53 12.84
C ASN A 132 1.34 -1.85 14.06
N SER A 133 1.45 -2.54 15.20
CA SER A 133 2.07 -1.96 16.40
C SER A 133 3.50 -1.49 16.13
N LEU A 134 4.30 -2.32 15.44
CA LEU A 134 5.67 -1.95 15.04
C LEU A 134 5.68 -0.79 14.04
N GLY A 135 4.75 -0.78 13.09
CA GLY A 135 4.58 0.31 12.13
C GLY A 135 4.25 1.63 12.80
N PHE A 136 3.26 1.64 13.71
CA PHE A 136 2.90 2.81 14.51
C PHE A 136 4.07 3.33 15.34
N VAL A 137 4.79 2.43 16.04
CA VAL A 137 5.97 2.82 16.83
C VAL A 137 7.06 3.43 15.94
N SER A 138 7.28 2.85 14.77
CA SER A 138 8.29 3.35 13.82
C SER A 138 7.92 4.75 13.32
N VAL A 139 6.67 4.96 12.88
CA VAL A 139 6.20 6.26 12.40
C VAL A 139 6.24 7.30 13.53
N PHE A 140 5.83 6.93 14.74
CA PHE A 140 5.90 7.82 15.89
C PHE A 140 7.34 8.24 16.20
N ALA A 141 8.29 7.31 16.19
CA ALA A 141 9.71 7.60 16.39
C ALA A 141 10.30 8.51 15.30
N LEU A 142 9.77 8.44 14.09
CA LEU A 142 10.18 9.23 12.92
C LEU A 142 9.39 10.54 12.77
N SER A 143 8.36 10.76 13.58
CA SER A 143 7.50 11.95 13.48
C SER A 143 8.25 13.24 13.85
N ASP A 144 9.20 13.16 14.78
CA ASP A 144 9.92 14.34 15.30
C ASP A 144 11.19 14.64 14.49
N THR A 145 11.91 13.61 14.06
CA THR A 145 13.17 13.73 13.31
C THR A 145 12.96 13.81 11.79
N GLY A 146 11.86 13.22 11.31
CA GLY A 146 11.63 13.02 9.88
C GLY A 146 12.67 12.11 9.24
N ILE A 147 12.41 11.70 7.99
CA ILE A 147 13.39 11.00 7.17
C ILE A 147 14.15 12.06 6.38
N ASN A 148 15.43 12.24 6.71
CA ASN A 148 16.28 13.17 5.99
C ASN A 148 16.75 12.53 4.67
N LEU A 149 16.19 12.98 3.55
CA LEU A 149 16.57 12.57 2.21
C LEU A 149 17.61 13.52 1.60
N SER A 150 18.34 14.31 2.39
CA SER A 150 19.32 15.28 1.87
C SER A 150 20.33 14.66 0.92
N ALA A 151 20.79 13.42 1.18
CA ALA A 151 21.71 12.70 0.31
C ALA A 151 21.10 12.27 -1.04
N LEU A 152 19.77 12.17 -1.13
CA LEU A 152 19.03 11.85 -2.35
C LEU A 152 18.53 13.12 -3.07
N ALA A 153 18.39 14.22 -2.32
CA ALA A 153 17.89 15.51 -2.79
C ALA A 153 18.98 16.44 -3.34
N GLU A 154 20.27 16.07 -3.24
CA GLU A 154 21.38 16.74 -3.94
C GLU A 154 21.13 16.66 -5.46
N GLY A 155 20.51 17.71 -6.02
CA GLY A 155 20.11 17.81 -7.43
C GLY A 155 18.62 18.12 -7.67
N MET A 156 17.77 17.99 -6.65
CA MET A 156 16.31 18.20 -6.74
C MET A 156 15.84 19.54 -6.14
N GLU A 157 16.77 20.43 -5.77
CA GLU A 157 16.45 21.73 -5.16
C GLU A 157 15.58 22.63 -6.05
N PHE A 158 15.66 22.46 -7.37
CA PHE A 158 14.87 23.23 -8.33
C PHE A 158 13.35 23.01 -8.17
N ALA A 159 12.94 21.90 -7.56
CA ALA A 159 11.53 21.56 -7.34
C ALA A 159 10.97 22.16 -6.03
N GLY A 160 11.77 22.86 -5.22
CA GLY A 160 11.32 23.48 -3.97
C GLY A 160 10.82 22.51 -2.91
N MET A 161 11.11 21.20 -3.06
CA MET A 161 10.67 20.16 -2.13
C MET A 161 11.51 20.18 -0.86
N SER A 162 10.85 20.03 0.29
CA SER A 162 11.52 19.87 1.59
C SER A 162 12.44 18.64 1.55
N ARG A 163 13.67 18.80 2.05
CA ARG A 163 14.66 17.70 2.15
C ARG A 163 14.29 16.64 3.20
N VAL A 164 13.33 16.96 4.07
CA VAL A 164 12.83 16.10 5.13
C VAL A 164 11.39 15.69 4.81
N ILE A 165 11.15 14.38 4.76
CA ILE A 165 9.83 13.78 4.57
C ILE A 165 9.36 13.24 5.91
N TYR A 166 8.12 13.57 6.28
CA TYR A 166 7.48 13.08 7.50
C TYR A 166 6.50 11.96 7.15
N PRO A 167 6.67 10.77 7.73
CA PRO A 167 5.71 9.70 7.54
C PRO A 167 4.39 10.07 8.21
N VAL A 168 3.29 9.93 7.47
CA VAL A 168 1.93 10.12 7.95
C VAL A 168 1.16 8.81 7.85
N ILE A 169 0.26 8.59 8.81
CA ILE A 169 -0.57 7.39 8.82
C ILE A 169 -1.98 7.78 8.38
N CYS A 170 -2.35 7.31 7.20
CA CYS A 170 -3.73 7.38 6.73
C CYS A 170 -4.47 6.11 7.13
N ILE A 171 -5.65 6.27 7.74
CA ILE A 171 -6.49 5.13 8.16
C ILE A 171 -6.84 4.23 6.97
N ASN A 172 -7.10 4.82 5.80
CA ASN A 172 -7.44 4.07 4.60
C ASN A 172 -6.31 3.10 4.20
N ASP A 173 -5.05 3.55 4.26
CA ASP A 173 -3.89 2.74 3.89
C ASP A 173 -3.70 1.57 4.85
N VAL A 174 -3.88 1.81 6.16
CA VAL A 174 -3.80 0.76 7.19
C VAL A 174 -4.89 -0.30 6.97
N VAL A 175 -6.12 0.14 6.70
CA VAL A 175 -7.24 -0.78 6.44
C VAL A 175 -7.01 -1.58 5.16
N MET A 176 -6.60 -0.94 4.06
CA MET A 176 -6.31 -1.62 2.80
C MET A 176 -5.16 -2.62 2.96
N ALA A 177 -4.06 -2.24 3.62
CA ALA A 177 -2.93 -3.13 3.87
C ALA A 177 -3.35 -4.37 4.68
N ASN A 178 -4.14 -4.19 5.75
CA ASN A 178 -4.64 -5.30 6.57
C ASN A 178 -5.54 -6.25 5.77
N LEU A 179 -6.43 -5.69 4.93
CA LEU A 179 -7.31 -6.49 4.07
C LEU A 179 -6.50 -7.30 3.06
N VAL A 180 -5.50 -6.68 2.42
CA VAL A 180 -4.63 -7.36 1.47
C VAL A 180 -3.87 -8.51 2.14
N VAL A 181 -3.29 -8.28 3.34
CA VAL A 181 -2.59 -9.33 4.09
C VAL A 181 -3.53 -10.48 4.48
N LEU A 182 -4.75 -10.19 4.96
CA LEU A 182 -5.72 -11.23 5.30
C LEU A 182 -6.14 -12.03 4.06
N ILE A 183 -6.52 -11.37 2.97
CA ILE A 183 -7.03 -12.03 1.77
C ILE A 183 -5.93 -12.86 1.12
N LEU A 184 -4.77 -12.26 0.85
CA LEU A 184 -3.65 -12.95 0.22
C LEU A 184 -3.12 -14.06 1.13
N GLY A 185 -2.95 -13.80 2.43
CA GLY A 185 -2.47 -14.79 3.39
C GLY A 185 -3.40 -16.00 3.49
N LEU A 186 -4.72 -15.78 3.54
CA LEU A 186 -5.70 -16.86 3.53
C LEU A 186 -5.68 -17.64 2.21
N MET A 187 -5.61 -16.96 1.07
CA MET A 187 -5.47 -17.62 -0.23
C MET A 187 -4.22 -18.50 -0.31
N VAL A 188 -3.09 -18.00 0.20
CA VAL A 188 -1.84 -18.77 0.26
C VAL A 188 -1.99 -19.98 1.19
N SER A 189 -2.61 -19.81 2.37
CA SER A 189 -2.84 -20.89 3.33
C SER A 189 -3.87 -21.95 2.87
N ALA A 190 -4.68 -21.63 1.85
CA ALA A 190 -5.62 -22.58 1.28
C ALA A 190 -4.90 -23.75 0.57
N TYR A 191 -3.75 -23.49 -0.08
CA TYR A 191 -2.94 -24.55 -0.71
C TYR A 191 -2.55 -25.66 0.27
N PRO A 192 -1.85 -25.38 1.40
CA PRO A 192 -1.48 -26.40 2.38
C PRO A 192 -2.69 -27.02 3.07
N ALA A 193 -3.75 -26.26 3.33
CA ALA A 193 -4.99 -26.77 3.92
C ALA A 193 -5.68 -27.84 3.04
N ILE A 194 -5.77 -27.59 1.72
CA ILE A 194 -6.33 -28.56 0.77
C ILE A 194 -5.41 -29.79 0.66
N LYS A 195 -4.09 -29.58 0.68
CA LYS A 195 -3.09 -30.64 0.62
C LYS A 195 -3.18 -31.56 1.85
N ALA A 196 -3.37 -30.99 3.04
CA ALA A 196 -3.62 -31.71 4.30
C ALA A 196 -4.76 -32.72 4.18
N ALA A 197 -5.90 -32.24 3.67
CA ALA A 197 -7.11 -33.04 3.54
C ALA A 197 -6.92 -34.22 2.57
N ARG A 198 -6.06 -34.10 1.56
CA ARG A 198 -5.76 -35.17 0.59
C ARG A 198 -4.79 -36.20 1.14
N PHE A 199 -3.71 -35.79 1.82
CA PHE A 199 -2.71 -36.72 2.33
C PHE A 199 -3.25 -37.66 3.42
N ALA A 200 -4.14 -37.16 4.28
CA ALA A 200 -4.81 -37.97 5.29
C ALA A 200 -5.59 -39.19 4.71
N VAL A 201 -5.89 -39.22 3.40
CA VAL A 201 -6.50 -40.40 2.73
C VAL A 201 -5.46 -41.39 2.25
N VAL A 202 -4.42 -40.89 1.59
CA VAL A 202 -3.50 -41.73 0.83
C VAL A 202 -2.67 -42.58 1.77
N GLU A 203 -2.23 -42.00 2.89
CA GLU A 203 -1.47 -42.72 3.91
C GLU A 203 -2.34 -43.70 4.71
N ALA A 204 -3.62 -43.35 4.94
CA ALA A 204 -4.61 -44.25 5.55
C ALA A 204 -4.97 -45.46 4.68
N MET A 205 -4.87 -45.35 3.35
CA MET A 205 -5.07 -46.47 2.42
C MET A 205 -3.78 -47.25 2.11
N ALA A 206 -2.59 -46.71 2.43
CA ALA A 206 -1.31 -47.38 2.22
C ALA A 206 -0.98 -48.41 3.33
N HIS A 207 -1.67 -48.34 4.47
CA HIS A 207 -1.59 -49.30 5.57
C HIS A 207 -2.94 -50.01 5.78
N THR A 208 -3.35 -50.80 4.80
CA THR A 208 -4.30 -51.93 4.94
C THR A 208 -3.70 -53.12 4.20
#